data_AF-A0A7U9XBS8-F1
#
_entry.id   AF-A0A7U9XBS8-F1
#
_cell.length_a   1.000
_cell.length_b   1.000
_cell.length_c   1.000
_cell.angle_alpha   90.00
_cell.angle_beta   90.00
_cell.angle_gamma   90.00
#
_symmetry.space_group_name_H-M   'P 1'
#
loop_
_entity.id
_entity.type
_entity.pdbx_description
1 polymer ?
#
loop_
_entity_poly.entity_id
_entity_poly.type
_entity_poly.pdbx_seq_one_letter_code
_entity_poly.pdbx_strand_id
1 'polypeptide(L)'
;MNDVELALLGECAEGEGQVSDNILFIKYGEGFAARAIIDGNLLKGYNMAAGEIGYYLEDISKLTGDFVCPGRMERELCKEAVKQEKYGGYSGIEYLQKCSEEGDGASKSLLTEIIGRIAVIITNTVLVLNPEIVILGGIASKFSDNTIGRIESVLQRTCPFVPRIVVSKLGIDAPVIGGIKVALEGAEKQLVTYWK
;
A
#
# COMPACT_ATOMS: atom_id res chain seq x y z
N MET A 1 15.29 2.85 -6.79
CA MET A 1 14.71 1.72 -6.05
C MET A 1 14.40 2.20 -4.65
N ASN A 2 13.15 2.10 -4.24
CA ASN A 2 12.72 2.47 -2.88
C ASN A 2 12.20 1.22 -2.15
N ASP A 3 11.90 1.37 -0.86
CA ASP A 3 11.43 0.28 0.01
C ASP A 3 10.08 -0.31 -0.44
N VAL A 4 9.18 0.51 -1.00
CA VAL A 4 7.89 0.04 -1.56
C VAL A 4 8.11 -0.82 -2.80
N GLU A 5 9.04 -0.44 -3.68
CA GLU A 5 9.44 -1.22 -4.85
C GLU A 5 10.05 -2.55 -4.43
N LEU A 6 10.96 -2.53 -3.45
CA LEU A 6 11.52 -3.75 -2.89
C LEU A 6 10.43 -4.64 -2.27
N ALA A 7 9.49 -4.07 -1.52
CA ALA A 7 8.40 -4.83 -0.91
C ALA A 7 7.55 -5.54 -1.97
N LEU A 8 7.17 -4.82 -3.04
CA LEU A 8 6.45 -5.41 -4.18
C LEU A 8 7.25 -6.56 -4.82
N LEU A 9 8.55 -6.36 -5.07
CA LEU A 9 9.40 -7.40 -5.66
C LEU A 9 9.57 -8.61 -4.74
N GLY A 10 9.59 -8.39 -3.42
CA GLY A 10 9.57 -9.45 -2.41
C GLY A 10 8.27 -10.25 -2.45
N GLU A 11 7.12 -9.57 -2.50
CA GLU A 11 5.82 -10.22 -2.65
C GLU A 11 5.69 -11.00 -3.97
N CYS A 12 6.35 -10.54 -5.04
CA CYS A 12 6.43 -11.29 -6.29
C CYS A 12 7.38 -12.49 -6.23
N ALA A 13 8.34 -12.51 -5.29
CA ALA A 13 9.25 -13.63 -5.13
C ALA A 13 8.67 -14.71 -4.23
N GLU A 14 8.20 -14.33 -3.03
CA GLU A 14 7.87 -15.27 -1.95
C GLU A 14 6.51 -14.99 -1.30
N GLY A 15 5.69 -14.11 -1.89
CA GLY A 15 4.45 -13.63 -1.29
C GLY A 15 3.21 -13.75 -2.18
N GLU A 16 2.27 -12.84 -1.98
CA GLU A 16 0.95 -12.86 -2.61
C GLU A 16 0.97 -12.51 -4.11
N GLY A 17 2.10 -12.01 -4.62
CA GLY A 17 2.28 -11.57 -5.99
C GLY A 17 2.84 -12.63 -6.95
N GLN A 18 3.12 -13.85 -6.50
CA GLN A 18 3.85 -14.85 -7.31
C GLN A 18 3.17 -15.26 -8.62
N VAL A 19 1.84 -15.17 -8.71
CA VAL A 19 1.04 -15.72 -9.82
C VAL A 19 0.28 -14.66 -10.63
N SER A 20 0.61 -13.38 -10.46
CA SER A 20 -0.10 -12.27 -11.11
C SER A 20 0.85 -11.38 -11.90
N ASP A 21 0.43 -11.00 -13.09
CA ASP A 21 1.17 -10.06 -13.95
C ASP A 21 0.66 -8.62 -13.80
N ASN A 22 -0.44 -8.42 -13.06
CA ASN A 22 -1.06 -7.13 -12.82
C ASN A 22 -1.27 -6.93 -11.32
N ILE A 23 -0.30 -6.31 -10.65
CA ILE A 23 -0.24 -6.19 -9.19
C ILE A 23 -0.19 -4.72 -8.81
N LEU A 24 -0.99 -4.34 -7.81
CA LEU A 24 -0.86 -3.06 -7.11
C LEU A 24 -0.45 -3.33 -5.66
N PHE A 25 0.77 -2.94 -5.29
CA PHE A 25 1.20 -2.95 -3.89
C PHE A 25 1.05 -1.56 -3.29
N ILE A 26 0.42 -1.47 -2.12
CA ILE A 26 0.22 -0.22 -1.38
C ILE A 26 0.83 -0.37 0.00
N LYS A 27 1.78 0.50 0.33
CA LYS A 27 2.32 0.63 1.68
C LYS A 27 1.56 1.71 2.42
N TYR A 28 1.01 1.38 3.58
CA TYR A 28 0.50 2.34 4.53
C TYR A 28 1.22 2.20 5.88
N GLY A 29 1.62 3.33 6.46
CA GLY A 29 2.28 3.39 7.76
C GLY A 29 2.86 4.78 8.00
N GLU A 30 4.18 4.89 8.13
CA GLU A 30 4.88 6.18 8.20
C GLU A 30 4.68 7.07 6.97
N GLY A 31 4.39 6.45 5.82
CA GLY A 31 3.98 7.11 4.59
C GLY A 31 2.90 6.32 3.87
N PHE A 32 2.45 6.83 2.73
CA PHE A 32 1.40 6.23 1.92
C PHE A 32 1.76 6.28 0.45
N ALA A 33 2.25 5.16 -0.07
CA ALA A 33 2.80 5.07 -1.41
C ALA A 33 2.49 3.72 -2.03
N ALA A 34 2.56 3.65 -3.36
CA ALA A 34 2.28 2.44 -4.12
C ALA A 34 3.35 2.15 -5.16
N ARG A 35 3.42 0.90 -5.56
CA ARG A 35 4.12 0.44 -6.76
C ARG A 35 3.24 -0.59 -7.46
N ALA A 36 3.34 -0.63 -8.77
CA ALA A 36 2.54 -1.55 -9.57
C ALA A 36 3.38 -2.31 -10.58
N ILE A 37 3.00 -3.54 -10.86
CA ILE A 37 3.41 -4.30 -12.04
C ILE A 37 2.19 -4.35 -12.95
N ILE A 38 2.35 -3.97 -14.21
CA ILE A 38 1.29 -3.99 -15.23
C ILE A 38 1.84 -4.72 -16.45
N ASP A 39 1.11 -5.70 -16.95
CA ASP A 39 1.55 -6.61 -18.02
C ASP A 39 2.95 -7.20 -17.74
N GLY A 40 3.19 -7.61 -16.49
CA GLY A 40 4.46 -8.19 -16.03
C GLY A 40 5.61 -7.17 -15.87
N ASN A 41 5.37 -5.88 -16.11
CA ASN A 41 6.39 -4.84 -16.06
C ASN A 41 6.20 -3.89 -14.88
N LEU A 42 7.27 -3.63 -14.13
CA LEU A 42 7.27 -2.64 -13.06
C LEU A 42 6.98 -1.24 -13.63
N LEU A 43 5.85 -0.66 -13.22
CA LEU A 43 5.43 0.69 -13.61
C LEU A 43 6.28 1.73 -12.88
N LYS A 44 7.21 2.34 -13.61
CA LYS A 44 8.14 3.35 -13.10
C LYS A 44 7.71 4.79 -13.43
N GLY A 45 7.16 4.99 -14.62
CA GLY A 45 6.97 6.33 -15.20
C GLY A 45 8.30 7.00 -15.58
N TYR A 46 8.23 8.17 -16.21
CA TYR A 46 9.41 8.86 -16.75
C TYR A 46 10.42 9.27 -15.67
N ASN A 47 9.94 9.87 -14.57
CA ASN A 47 10.77 10.32 -13.44
C ASN A 47 10.83 9.31 -12.29
N MET A 48 10.51 8.03 -12.53
CA MET A 48 10.44 6.99 -11.49
C MET A 48 9.38 7.26 -10.39
N ALA A 49 8.45 8.19 -10.63
CA ALA A 49 7.46 8.71 -9.70
C ALA A 49 6.05 8.08 -9.87
N ALA A 50 5.91 7.01 -10.68
CA ALA A 50 4.63 6.31 -10.74
C ALA A 50 4.32 5.64 -9.39
N GLY A 51 3.10 5.84 -8.89
CA GLY A 51 2.67 5.29 -7.60
C GLY A 51 2.90 6.21 -6.39
N GLU A 52 3.26 7.48 -6.60
CA GLU A 52 3.28 8.54 -5.57
C GLU A 52 1.86 8.96 -5.14
N ILE A 53 1.05 7.97 -4.75
CA ILE A 53 -0.38 8.14 -4.41
C ILE A 53 -0.59 8.96 -3.13
N GLY A 54 0.43 9.13 -2.29
CA GLY A 54 0.42 10.03 -1.12
C GLY A 54 0.18 11.51 -1.45
N TYR A 55 0.34 11.88 -2.73
CA TYR A 55 0.04 13.22 -3.26
C TYR A 55 -1.36 13.35 -3.87
N TYR A 56 -2.20 12.31 -3.81
CA TYR A 56 -3.55 12.37 -4.34
C TYR A 56 -4.35 13.54 -3.73
N LEU A 57 -5.03 14.26 -4.61
CA LEU A 57 -5.99 15.28 -4.22
C LEU A 57 -7.36 14.63 -4.05
N GLU A 58 -7.76 14.43 -2.80
CA GLU A 58 -9.06 13.80 -2.48
C GLU A 58 -10.25 14.71 -2.82
N ASP A 59 -10.06 16.03 -2.73
CA ASP A 59 -11.10 17.04 -2.98
C ASP A 59 -10.44 18.34 -3.46
N ILE A 60 -11.08 19.05 -4.40
CA ILE A 60 -10.58 20.31 -4.94
C ILE A 60 -10.41 21.39 -3.86
N SER A 61 -11.21 21.36 -2.80
CA SER A 61 -11.10 22.25 -1.64
C SER A 61 -9.81 22.07 -0.85
N LYS A 62 -9.13 20.92 -0.99
CA LYS A 62 -7.81 20.67 -0.41
C LYS A 62 -6.66 21.19 -1.27
N LEU A 63 -6.94 21.71 -2.47
CA LEU A 63 -5.92 22.29 -3.34
C LEU A 63 -5.48 23.64 -2.79
N THR A 64 -4.17 23.79 -2.60
CA THR A 64 -3.53 25.03 -2.12
C THR A 64 -2.52 25.54 -3.14
N GLY A 65 -2.05 26.79 -3.00
CA GLY A 65 -1.00 27.34 -3.85
C GLY A 65 0.39 26.69 -3.70
N ASP A 66 0.68 26.05 -2.57
CA ASP A 66 2.01 25.52 -2.26
C ASP A 66 2.12 24.00 -2.46
N PHE A 67 3.24 23.57 -3.05
CA PHE A 67 3.68 22.17 -3.08
C PHE A 67 4.25 21.75 -1.71
N VAL A 68 3.92 20.53 -1.26
CA VAL A 68 4.34 20.01 0.05
C VAL A 68 4.82 18.56 -0.09
N CYS A 69 5.96 18.24 0.54
CA CYS A 69 6.55 16.90 0.59
C CYS A 69 6.87 16.49 2.04
N PRO A 70 6.40 15.34 2.56
CA PRO A 70 5.50 14.39 1.90
C PRO A 70 4.15 15.01 1.53
N GLY A 71 3.42 14.38 0.60
CA GLY A 71 2.14 14.89 0.10
C GLY A 71 1.15 15.19 1.22
N ARG A 72 0.29 16.21 1.03
CA ARG A 72 -0.65 16.65 2.09
C ARG A 72 -1.57 15.52 2.55
N MET A 73 -2.08 14.73 1.61
CA MET A 73 -2.94 13.60 1.93
C MET A 73 -2.19 12.56 2.77
N GLU A 74 -0.99 12.15 2.37
CA GLU A 74 -0.15 11.25 3.18
C GLU A 74 0.05 11.79 4.59
N ARG A 75 0.48 13.06 4.71
CA ARG A 75 0.70 13.70 6.01
C ARG A 75 -0.53 13.71 6.90
N GLU A 76 -1.73 13.81 6.33
CA GLU A 76 -2.99 13.78 7.09
C GLU A 76 -3.41 12.37 7.45
N LEU A 77 -3.30 11.43 6.52
CA LEU A 77 -3.75 10.06 6.66
C LEU A 77 -2.86 9.28 7.63
N CYS A 78 -1.54 9.48 7.56
CA CYS A 78 -0.55 8.72 8.33
C CYS A 78 -0.33 9.23 9.77
N LYS A 79 -0.96 10.34 10.19
CA LYS A 79 -0.75 10.95 11.54
C LYS A 79 -1.01 9.97 12.68
N GLU A 80 -1.99 9.11 12.49
CA GLU A 80 -2.44 8.15 13.50
C GLU A 80 -1.86 6.74 13.26
N ALA A 81 -1.04 6.52 12.24
CA ALA A 81 -0.50 5.20 11.95
C ALA A 81 0.59 4.77 12.96
N VAL A 82 1.48 5.68 13.37
CA VAL A 82 2.80 5.30 13.93
C VAL A 82 2.96 5.49 15.44
N LYS A 83 2.01 6.12 16.16
CA LYS A 83 2.21 6.54 17.58
C LYS A 83 2.18 5.37 18.59
N GLN A 84 3.12 4.44 18.53
CA GLN A 84 3.15 3.23 19.35
C GLN A 84 3.30 3.48 20.86
N GLU A 85 4.09 4.47 21.27
CA GLU A 85 4.28 4.80 22.70
C GLU A 85 2.98 5.27 23.37
N LYS A 86 2.12 5.99 22.63
CA LYS A 86 0.82 6.44 23.12
C LYS A 86 -0.19 5.30 23.25
N TYR A 87 0.03 4.22 22.51
CA TYR A 87 -0.91 3.11 22.36
C TYR A 87 -0.41 1.80 22.98
N GLY A 88 0.58 1.85 23.89
CA GLY A 88 1.05 0.67 24.62
C GLY A 88 1.73 -0.37 23.74
N GLY A 89 2.43 0.06 22.67
CA GLY A 89 3.18 -0.81 21.76
C GLY A 89 2.42 -1.27 20.51
N TYR A 90 1.12 -0.97 20.40
CA TYR A 90 0.34 -1.21 19.18
C TYR A 90 0.58 -0.12 18.14
N SER A 91 0.50 -0.44 16.84
CA SER A 91 0.29 0.61 15.84
C SER A 91 -1.04 1.32 16.11
N GLY A 92 -1.17 2.58 15.68
CA GLY A 92 -2.40 3.32 16.00
C GLY A 92 -3.64 2.72 15.32
N ILE A 93 -3.49 2.03 14.19
CA ILE A 93 -4.60 1.26 13.60
C ILE A 93 -4.98 0.06 14.44
N GLU A 94 -4.03 -0.76 14.89
CA GLU A 94 -4.32 -1.91 15.75
C GLU A 94 -5.03 -1.47 17.04
N TYR A 95 -4.59 -0.36 17.61
CA TYR A 95 -5.24 0.24 18.78
C TYR A 95 -6.67 0.67 18.46
N LEU A 96 -6.89 1.40 17.36
CA LEU A 96 -8.23 1.85 16.96
C LEU A 96 -9.16 0.68 16.65
N GLN A 97 -8.66 -0.40 16.04
CA GLN A 97 -9.44 -1.62 15.81
C GLN A 97 -9.87 -2.25 17.14
N LYS A 98 -8.93 -2.43 18.06
CA LYS A 98 -9.21 -3.01 19.38
C LYS A 98 -10.23 -2.17 20.16
N CYS A 99 -10.01 -0.85 20.28
CA CYS A 99 -10.95 0.02 20.99
C CYS A 99 -12.33 0.08 20.29
N SER A 100 -12.37 0.03 18.96
CA SER A 100 -13.63 -0.08 18.22
C SER A 100 -14.38 -1.38 18.50
N GLU A 101 -13.69 -2.50 18.71
CA GLU A 101 -14.28 -3.79 19.08
C GLU A 101 -14.79 -3.78 20.53
N GLU A 102 -14.11 -3.06 21.41
CA GLU A 102 -14.53 -2.80 22.80
C GLU A 102 -15.69 -1.80 22.91
N GLY A 103 -16.15 -1.23 21.77
CA GLY A 103 -17.32 -0.37 21.70
C GLY A 103 -17.04 1.13 21.80
N ASP A 104 -15.79 1.58 21.75
CA ASP A 104 -15.46 3.00 21.73
C ASP A 104 -15.91 3.67 20.42
N GLY A 105 -16.93 4.54 20.53
CA GLY A 105 -17.50 5.25 19.39
C GLY A 105 -16.54 6.22 18.72
N ALA A 106 -15.60 6.81 19.48
CA ALA A 106 -14.61 7.74 18.93
C ALA A 106 -13.59 7.00 18.05
N SER A 107 -13.01 5.90 18.55
CA SER A 107 -12.10 5.04 17.79
C SER A 107 -12.78 4.45 16.56
N LYS A 108 -14.03 3.99 16.69
CA LYS A 108 -14.82 3.48 15.56
C LYS A 108 -15.02 4.54 14.48
N SER A 109 -15.32 5.77 14.86
CA SER A 109 -15.54 6.88 13.91
C SER A 109 -14.25 7.23 13.18
N LEU A 110 -13.15 7.38 13.91
CA LEU A 110 -11.83 7.70 13.33
C LEU A 110 -11.32 6.58 12.42
N LEU A 111 -11.45 5.32 12.84
CA LEU A 111 -11.09 4.17 12.00
C LEU A 111 -11.92 4.16 10.71
N THR A 112 -13.23 4.43 10.81
CA THR A 112 -14.12 4.49 9.64
C THR A 112 -13.71 5.59 8.67
N GLU A 113 -13.31 6.75 9.18
CA GLU A 113 -12.80 7.86 8.36
C GLU A 113 -11.50 7.47 7.63
N ILE A 114 -10.51 6.94 8.35
CA ILE A 114 -9.21 6.54 7.77
C ILE A 114 -9.40 5.46 6.71
N ILE A 115 -10.15 4.41 7.03
CA ILE A 115 -10.40 3.30 6.09
C ILE A 115 -11.23 3.76 4.89
N GLY A 116 -12.19 4.67 5.08
CA GLY A 116 -12.96 5.27 3.99
C GLY A 116 -12.06 6.03 3.00
N ARG A 117 -11.12 6.83 3.51
CA ARG A 117 -10.14 7.55 2.67
C ARG A 117 -9.21 6.59 1.92
N ILE A 118 -8.66 5.59 2.61
CA ILE A 118 -7.84 4.54 1.98
C ILE A 118 -8.64 3.83 0.87
N ALA A 119 -9.89 3.45 1.13
CA ALA A 119 -10.73 2.77 0.17
C ALA A 119 -11.01 3.62 -1.09
N VAL A 120 -11.24 4.93 -0.94
CA VAL A 120 -11.39 5.85 -2.08
C VAL A 120 -10.12 5.90 -2.92
N ILE A 121 -8.95 5.97 -2.28
CA ILE A 121 -7.68 6.04 -3.02
C ILE A 121 -7.40 4.72 -3.75
N ILE A 122 -7.61 3.59 -3.08
CA ILE A 122 -7.49 2.25 -3.70
C ILE A 122 -8.45 2.17 -4.89
N THR A 123 -9.71 2.56 -4.72
CA THR A 123 -10.72 2.56 -5.78
C THR A 123 -10.25 3.34 -7.00
N ASN A 124 -9.82 4.59 -6.81
CA ASN A 124 -9.34 5.44 -7.91
C ASN A 124 -8.11 4.84 -8.60
N THR A 125 -7.19 4.26 -7.82
CA THR A 125 -5.99 3.63 -8.38
C THR A 125 -6.33 2.36 -9.17
N VAL A 126 -7.26 1.55 -8.67
CA VAL A 126 -7.78 0.34 -9.34
C VAL A 126 -8.49 0.69 -10.65
N LEU A 127 -9.29 1.76 -10.67
CA LEU A 127 -9.96 2.22 -11.90
C LEU A 127 -8.96 2.66 -12.98
N VAL A 128 -7.79 3.15 -12.59
CA VAL A 128 -6.74 3.59 -13.52
C VAL A 128 -5.87 2.44 -13.98
N LEU A 129 -5.49 1.52 -13.08
CA LEU A 129 -4.49 0.49 -13.35
C LEU A 129 -5.08 -0.89 -13.68
N ASN A 130 -6.33 -1.14 -13.31
CA ASN A 130 -7.02 -2.43 -13.47
C ASN A 130 -6.16 -3.65 -13.03
N PRO A 131 -5.65 -3.68 -11.79
CA PRO A 131 -4.84 -4.80 -11.32
C PRO A 131 -5.71 -6.06 -11.11
N GLU A 132 -5.07 -7.23 -11.08
CA GLU A 132 -5.70 -8.48 -10.63
C GLU A 132 -5.75 -8.55 -9.10
N ILE A 133 -4.72 -8.00 -8.43
CA ILE A 133 -4.55 -8.07 -6.99
C ILE A 133 -4.04 -6.73 -6.42
N VAL A 134 -4.60 -6.35 -5.27
CA VAL A 134 -4.10 -5.27 -4.42
C VAL A 134 -3.50 -5.88 -3.16
N ILE A 135 -2.20 -5.67 -2.95
CA ILE A 135 -1.47 -6.16 -1.78
C ILE A 135 -1.22 -4.99 -0.83
N LEU A 136 -1.71 -5.10 0.40
CA LEU A 136 -1.61 -4.07 1.43
C LEU A 136 -0.44 -4.41 2.38
N GLY A 137 0.60 -3.58 2.34
CA GLY A 137 1.82 -3.74 3.14
C GLY A 137 2.01 -2.64 4.20
N GLY A 138 3.12 -2.73 4.93
CA GLY A 138 3.40 -1.85 6.07
C GLY A 138 2.45 -2.14 7.23
N ILE A 139 1.97 -1.09 7.91
CA ILE A 139 0.96 -1.21 8.97
C ILE A 139 -0.36 -1.77 8.43
N ALA A 140 -0.69 -1.56 7.15
CA ALA A 140 -1.89 -2.17 6.56
C ALA A 140 -1.84 -3.70 6.50
N SER A 141 -0.68 -4.33 6.69
CA SER A 141 -0.60 -5.78 6.89
C SER A 141 -1.34 -6.27 8.15
N LYS A 142 -1.66 -5.36 9.07
CA LYS A 142 -2.41 -5.63 10.31
C LYS A 142 -3.92 -5.38 10.20
N PHE A 143 -4.41 -5.01 9.01
CA PHE A 143 -5.83 -4.83 8.80
C PHE A 143 -6.57 -6.16 9.02
N SER A 144 -7.66 -6.11 9.79
CA SER A 144 -8.53 -7.27 9.98
C SER A 144 -9.41 -7.54 8.76
N ASP A 145 -9.94 -8.75 8.64
CA ASP A 145 -10.87 -9.13 7.56
C ASP A 145 -12.07 -8.19 7.47
N ASN A 146 -12.59 -7.71 8.60
CA ASN A 146 -13.65 -6.70 8.64
C ASN A 146 -13.22 -5.36 8.02
N THR A 147 -11.95 -4.97 8.20
CA THR A 147 -11.39 -3.76 7.57
C THR A 147 -11.25 -3.94 6.07
N ILE A 148 -10.73 -5.10 5.63
CA ILE A 148 -10.63 -5.44 4.21
C ILE A 148 -12.02 -5.47 3.56
N GLY A 149 -13.01 -6.11 4.18
CA GLY A 149 -14.38 -6.17 3.67
C GLY A 149 -15.04 -4.79 3.53
N ARG A 150 -14.68 -3.80 4.36
CA ARG A 150 -15.13 -2.42 4.20
C ARG A 150 -14.52 -1.76 2.96
N ILE A 151 -13.24 -1.99 2.71
CA ILE A 151 -12.55 -1.50 1.50
C ILE A 151 -13.19 -2.12 0.26
N GLU A 152 -13.36 -3.45 0.26
CA GLU A 152 -14.01 -4.18 -0.82
C GLU A 152 -15.43 -3.68 -1.09
N SER A 153 -16.22 -3.41 -0.05
CA SER A 153 -17.58 -2.87 -0.20
C SER A 153 -17.62 -1.52 -0.92
N VAL A 154 -16.62 -0.66 -0.72
CA VAL A 154 -16.50 0.59 -1.48
C VAL A 154 -16.19 0.29 -2.94
N LEU A 155 -15.20 -0.55 -3.22
CA LEU A 155 -14.82 -0.91 -4.60
C LEU A 155 -15.97 -1.59 -5.35
N GLN A 156 -16.74 -2.47 -4.72
CA GLN A 156 -17.90 -3.14 -5.32
C GLN A 156 -18.99 -2.17 -5.79
N ARG A 157 -19.05 -0.97 -5.20
CA ARG A 157 -20.05 0.05 -5.55
C ARG A 157 -19.59 0.98 -6.68
N THR A 158 -18.31 0.95 -7.04
CA THR A 158 -17.70 1.94 -7.93
C THR A 158 -16.90 1.34 -9.08
N CYS A 159 -16.24 0.20 -8.86
CA CYS A 159 -15.40 -0.45 -9.86
C CYS A 159 -16.21 -1.46 -10.67
N PRO A 160 -16.06 -1.48 -12.02
CA PRO A 160 -16.66 -2.53 -12.86
C PRO A 160 -16.13 -3.93 -12.53
N PHE A 161 -14.84 -4.02 -12.19
CA PHE A 161 -14.17 -5.24 -11.77
C PHE A 161 -13.40 -4.97 -10.48
N VAL A 162 -13.65 -5.78 -9.46
CA VAL A 162 -12.99 -5.64 -8.15
C VAL A 162 -11.83 -6.63 -8.08
N PRO A 163 -10.59 -6.16 -7.87
CA PRO A 163 -9.44 -7.04 -7.71
C PRO A 163 -9.50 -7.79 -6.39
N ARG A 164 -8.72 -8.86 -6.27
CA ARG A 164 -8.50 -9.51 -4.99
C ARG A 164 -7.73 -8.56 -4.07
N ILE A 165 -8.24 -8.26 -2.88
CA ILE A 165 -7.54 -7.42 -1.90
C ILE A 165 -6.99 -8.32 -0.80
N VAL A 166 -5.68 -8.26 -0.58
CA VAL A 166 -4.99 -9.08 0.44
C VAL A 166 -4.03 -8.24 1.26
N VAL A 167 -3.69 -8.72 2.44
CA VAL A 167 -2.59 -8.19 3.24
C VAL A 167 -1.29 -8.92 2.89
N SER A 168 -0.17 -8.21 2.93
CA SER A 168 1.16 -8.77 2.75
C SER A 168 1.44 -9.84 3.80
N LYS A 169 1.83 -11.04 3.36
CA LYS A 169 2.27 -12.14 4.25
C LYS A 169 3.70 -11.95 4.75
N LEU A 170 4.54 -11.29 3.93
CA LEU A 170 5.94 -11.05 4.28
C LEU A 170 6.08 -9.89 5.29
N GLY A 171 5.07 -9.02 5.39
CA GLY A 171 5.04 -7.96 6.38
C GLY A 171 6.26 -7.03 6.32
N ILE A 172 7.01 -6.95 7.42
CA ILE A 172 8.21 -6.11 7.50
C ILE A 172 9.40 -6.67 6.72
N ASP A 173 9.39 -7.97 6.39
CA ASP A 173 10.49 -8.64 5.69
C ASP A 173 10.38 -8.51 4.17
N ALA A 174 9.24 -8.06 3.63
CA ALA A 174 9.00 -7.93 2.20
C ALA A 174 10.11 -7.12 1.48
N PRO A 175 10.54 -5.94 1.97
CA PRO A 175 11.63 -5.18 1.34
C PRO A 175 12.98 -5.91 1.37
N VAL A 176 13.26 -6.66 2.44
CA VAL A 176 14.51 -7.43 2.58
C VAL A 176 14.56 -8.54 1.54
N ILE A 177 13.48 -9.31 1.44
CA ILE A 177 13.34 -10.40 0.45
C ILE A 177 13.46 -9.83 -0.98
N GLY A 178 12.80 -8.72 -1.27
CA GLY A 178 12.93 -8.05 -2.56
C GLY A 178 14.36 -7.59 -2.85
N GLY A 179 15.07 -7.09 -1.83
CA GLY A 179 16.48 -6.71 -1.96
C GLY A 179 17.37 -7.90 -2.32
N ILE A 180 17.16 -9.04 -1.66
CA ILE A 180 17.86 -10.30 -1.97
C ILE A 180 17.57 -10.73 -3.41
N LYS A 181 16.29 -10.72 -3.84
CA LYS A 181 15.89 -11.06 -5.22
C LYS A 181 16.64 -10.21 -6.24
N VAL A 182 16.60 -8.89 -6.07
CA VAL A 182 17.26 -7.94 -6.98
C VAL A 182 18.77 -8.19 -7.03
N ALA A 183 19.41 -8.44 -5.89
CA ALA A 183 20.83 -8.72 -5.82
C ALA A 183 21.21 -10.01 -6.56
N LEU A 184 20.42 -11.08 -6.38
CA LEU A 184 20.62 -12.36 -7.06
C LEU A 184 20.45 -12.23 -8.58
N GLU A 185 19.36 -11.60 -9.05
CA GLU A 185 19.15 -11.35 -10.48
C GLU A 185 20.27 -10.50 -11.09
N GLY A 186 20.78 -9.53 -10.34
CA GLY A 186 21.92 -8.71 -10.75
C GLY A 186 23.20 -9.54 -10.90
N ALA A 187 23.50 -10.39 -9.92
CA ALA A 187 24.66 -11.27 -9.94
C ALA A 187 24.59 -12.29 -11.11
N GLU A 188 23.43 -12.91 -11.34
CA GLU A 188 23.21 -13.84 -12.44
C GLU A 188 23.43 -13.19 -13.81
N LYS A 189 22.90 -11.98 -14.02
CA LYS A 189 23.12 -11.24 -15.28
C LYS A 189 24.59 -10.95 -15.53
N GLN A 190 25.35 -10.59 -14.49
CA GLN A 190 26.79 -10.37 -14.61
C GLN A 190 27.52 -11.67 -14.94
N LEU A 191 27.21 -12.76 -14.25
CA LEU A 191 27.80 -14.08 -14.54
C LEU A 191 27.54 -14.50 -16.00
N VAL A 192 26.32 -14.38 -16.50
CA VAL A 192 26.01 -14.71 -17.91
C VAL A 192 26.78 -13.81 -18.89
N THR A 193 27.06 -12.56 -18.52
CA THR A 193 27.82 -11.61 -19.35
C THR A 193 29.31 -11.95 -19.39
N TYR A 194 29.91 -12.42 -18.29
CA TYR A 194 31.33 -12.79 -18.25
C TYR A 194 31.68 -14.10 -18.96
N TRP A 195 30.68 -14.93 -19.26
CA TRP A 195 30.85 -16.22 -19.95
C TRP A 195 30.53 -16.16 -21.45
N LYS A 196 30.25 -14.97 -21.99
CA LYS A 196 30.19 -14.67 -23.43
C LYS A 196 31.40 -13.86 -23.85
#